data_AF-A0A2J9WVV9-F1
#
_entry.id   AF-A0A2J9WVV9-F1
#
_cell.length_a   1.000
_cell.length_b   1.000
_cell.length_c   1.000
_cell.angle_alpha   90.00
_cell.angle_beta   90.00
_cell.angle_gamma   90.00
#
_symmetry.space_group_name_H-M   'P 1'
#
loop_
_entity.id
_entity.type
_entity.pdbx_description
1 polymer ?
#
loop_
_entity_poly.entity_id
_entity_poly.type
_entity_poly.pdbx_seq_one_letter_code
_entity_poly.pdbx_strand_id
1 'polypeptide(L)' 'MSNSDKLQNVVKLLSSLGVNIKKTKSRLDIINTLPATTPVRQELK' A
#
# COMPACT_ATOMS: atom_id res chain seq x y z
N MET A 1 -4.00 -19.63 0.61
CA MET A 1 -3.65 -18.39 -0.14
C MET A 1 -2.17 -18.41 -0.46
N SER A 2 -1.85 -18.43 -1.75
CA SER A 2 -0.46 -18.37 -2.21
C SER A 2 0.13 -16.99 -1.93
N ASN A 3 1.46 -16.88 -1.84
CA ASN A 3 2.12 -15.58 -1.66
C ASN A 3 1.85 -14.61 -2.83
N SER A 4 1.54 -15.15 -4.01
CA SER A 4 1.10 -14.36 -5.18
C SER A 4 -0.21 -13.63 -4.91
N ASP A 5 -1.20 -14.31 -4.33
CA ASP A 5 -2.52 -13.73 -4.04
C ASP A 5 -2.43 -12.54 -3.07
N LYS A 6 -1.56 -12.65 -2.06
CA LYS A 6 -1.30 -11.57 -1.10
C LYS A 6 -0.70 -10.34 -1.77
N LEU A 7 0.27 -10.53 -2.66
CA LEU A 7 0.88 -9.44 -3.42
C LEU A 7 -0.12 -8.77 -4.35
N GLN A 8 -0.95 -9.55 -5.06
CA GLN A 8 -1.99 -9.00 -5.93
C GLN A 8 -3.00 -8.17 -5.15
N ASN A 9 -3.38 -8.60 -3.95
CA ASN A 9 -4.32 -7.85 -3.11
C ASN A 9 -3.72 -6.52 -2.62
N VAL A 10 -2.44 -6.50 -2.24
CA VAL A 10 -1.74 -5.28 -1.85
C VAL A 10 -1.58 -4.32 -3.04
N VAL A 11 -1.21 -4.84 -4.22
CA VAL A 11 -1.13 -4.04 -5.45
C VAL A 11 -2.49 -3.43 -5.80
N LYS A 12 -3.57 -4.22 -5.76
CA LYS A 12 -4.93 -3.71 -5.98
C LYS A 12 -5.31 -2.61 -5.00
N LEU A 13 -5.06 -2.81 -3.70
CA LEU A 13 -5.37 -1.83 -2.67
C LEU A 13 -4.66 -0.51 -2.90
N LEU A 14 -3.34 -0.57 -3.11
CA LEU A 14 -2.52 0.61 -3.31
C LEU A 14 -2.85 1.34 -4.62
N SER A 15 -3.20 0.62 -5.70
CA SER A 15 -3.69 1.22 -6.94
C SER A 15 -5.00 1.98 -6.72
N SER A 16 -5.92 1.45 -5.90
CA SER A 16 -7.16 2.14 -5.53
C SER A 16 -6.93 3.42 -4.73
N LEU A 17 -5.79 3.54 -4.05
CA LEU A 17 -5.36 4.75 -3.34
C LEU A 17 -4.71 5.79 -4.27
N GLY A 18 -4.71 5.55 -5.59
CA GLY A 18 -4.12 6.46 -6.58
C GLY A 18 -2.60 6.32 -6.73
N VAL A 19 -2.00 5.27 -6.17
CA VAL A 19 -0.55 5.03 -6.29
C VAL A 19 -0.22 4.30 -7.59
N ASN A 20 0.73 4.84 -8.34
CA ASN A 20 1.21 4.23 -9.57
C ASN A 20 2.26 3.14 -9.30
N ILE A 21 1.82 1.88 -9.24
CA ILE A 21 2.65 0.72 -8.88
C ILE A 21 3.12 -0.01 -10.14
N LYS A 22 4.44 -0.16 -10.29
CA LYS A 22 5.03 -1.08 -11.27
C LYS A 22 5.38 -2.39 -10.58
N LYS A 23 5.29 -3.53 -11.28
CA LYS A 23 5.47 -4.90 -10.74
C LYS A 23 6.78 -5.13 -9.94
N THR A 24 7.80 -4.30 -10.13
CA THR A 24 9.13 -4.44 -9.52
C THR A 24 9.52 -3.31 -8.56
N LYS A 25 8.59 -2.44 -8.16
CA LYS A 25 8.91 -1.35 -7.20
C LYS A 25 9.14 -1.88 -5.79
N SER A 26 10.08 -1.26 -5.08
CA SER A 26 10.29 -1.52 -3.64
C SER A 26 9.08 -1.07 -2.83
N ARG A 27 8.80 -1.77 -1.72
CA ARG A 27 7.76 -1.38 -0.76
C ARG A 27 8.00 0.02 -0.20
N LEU A 28 9.26 0.39 0.02
CA LEU A 28 9.61 1.71 0.56
C LEU A 28 9.27 2.84 -0.41
N ASP A 29 9.61 2.67 -1.69
CA ASP A 29 9.28 3.64 -2.75
C ASP A 29 7.77 3.81 -2.89
N ILE A 30 7.02 2.72 -2.76
CA ILE A 30 5.55 2.74 -2.76
C ILE A 30 5.03 3.59 -1.59
N ILE A 31 5.56 3.38 -0.37
CA ILE A 31 5.14 4.12 0.82
C ILE A 31 5.37 5.63 0.65
N ASN A 32 6.50 6.02 0.08
CA ASN A 32 6.84 7.43 -0.17
C ASN A 32 5.94 8.10 -1.22
N THR A 33 5.25 7.31 -2.06
CA THR A 33 4.29 7.81 -3.05
C THR A 33 2.84 7.78 -2.57
N LEU A 34 2.58 7.24 -1.38
CA LEU A 34 1.24 7.28 -0.80
C LEU A 34 0.91 8.73 -0.39
N PRO A 35 -0.33 9.20 -0.61
CA PRO A 35 -0.77 10.45 0.00
C PRO A 35 -0.57 10.34 1.51
N ALA A 36 -0.01 11.37 2.14
CA ALA A 36 0.28 11.37 3.56
C ALA A 36 -0.98 10.99 4.35
N THR A 37 -1.02 9.76 4.85
CA THR A 37 -2.06 9.36 5.80
C THR A 37 -1.71 10.10 7.07
N THR A 38 -2.40 11.20 7.36
CA THR A 38 -2.43 11.78 8.70
C THR A 38 -2.64 10.60 9.64
N PRO A 39 -1.71 10.28 10.55
CA PRO A 39 -1.86 9.10 11.37
C PRO A 39 -3.16 9.29 12.13
N VAL A 40 -4.16 8.45 11.83
CA VAL A 40 -5.34 8.33 12.68
C VAL A 40 -4.77 7.81 13.99
N ARG A 41 -4.52 8.73 14.92
CA ARG A 41 -4.20 8.42 16.30
C ARG A 41 -5.43 7.71 16.84
N GLN A 42 -5.45 6.38 16.69
CA GLN A 42 -6.38 5.55 17.43
C GLN A 42 -5.98 5.74 18.90
N GLU A 43 -6.66 6.66 19.58
CA GLU A 43 -6.60 6.67 21.03
C GLU A 43 -7.15 5.31 21.49
N LEU A 44 -6.24 4.49 22.02
CA LEU A 44 -6.59 3.26 22.71
C LEU A 44 -7.46 3.68 23.90
N LYS A 45 -8.77 3.46 23.77
CA LYS A 45 -9.73 3.60 24.86
C LYS A 45 -9.69 2.36 25.74
#